data_AF-A0A453AVU7-F1
#
_entry.id   AF-A0A453AVU7-F1
#
_cell.length_a   1.000
_cell.length_b   1.000
_cell.length_c   1.000
_cell.angle_alpha   90.00
_cell.angle_beta   90.00
_cell.angle_gamma   90.00
#
_symmetry.space_group_name_H-M   'P 1'
#
loop_
_entity.id
_entity.type
_entity.pdbx_description
1 polymer ?
#
loop_
_entity_poly.entity_id
_entity_poly.type
_entity_poly.pdbx_seq_one_letter_code
_entity_poly.pdbx_strand_id
1 'polypeptide(L)'
;MLIEHVGHRCCWGSRPARTWKITSIKDCCDVYVGTLETFIEQRDTIFEREPYHGGEVDGRDKGPVLGVWELDLRSEFPPLFVPEKEVRFKIPHSEFTEKCSDCEGRGKVPCPTCNPGRQYGFYMANQMTQCSVCDGRGSLAQQDESDKVCWMCNGQGVLPCTECGSRGLVTCRTCNGCGSLLTQSIARVRWETLTARKVSATAETATVPDEVFHRAQGVQLCNIQAYQCTPAFFADSYPLNQLSSEVVASRLPVPPSAIVISERHIISVVPVTRVTMSHRKRSFIFYVVGYGRDVFVRNYPSRFCWGLCRCFEWLGN
;
A
#
# COMPACT_ATOMS: atom_id res chain seq x y z
N MET A 1 -4.09 5.20 -34.04
CA MET A 1 -5.09 4.48 -33.22
C MET A 1 -4.92 2.97 -33.28
N LEU A 2 -5.62 2.18 -34.12
CA LEU A 2 -5.51 0.71 -34.06
C LEU A 2 -4.09 0.19 -34.33
N ILE A 3 -3.41 0.72 -35.36
CA ILE A 3 -2.03 0.30 -35.72
C ILE A 3 -1.06 0.55 -34.56
N GLU A 4 -1.21 1.70 -33.90
CA GLU A 4 -0.39 2.11 -32.75
C GLU A 4 -0.67 1.25 -31.52
N HIS A 5 -1.96 1.02 -31.21
CA HIS A 5 -2.36 0.11 -30.13
C HIS A 5 -1.81 -1.30 -30.31
N VAL A 6 -1.83 -1.82 -31.55
CA VAL A 6 -1.24 -3.13 -31.89
C VAL A 6 0.28 -3.10 -31.75
N GLY A 7 0.93 -2.00 -32.11
CA GLY A 7 2.38 -1.83 -31.99
C GLY A 7 2.89 -1.94 -30.54
N HIS A 8 2.07 -1.56 -29.55
CA HIS A 8 2.41 -1.69 -28.13
C HIS A 8 2.14 -3.10 -27.55
N ARG A 9 1.62 -4.05 -28.34
CA ARG A 9 1.32 -5.42 -27.89
C ARG A 9 2.31 -6.40 -28.52
N CYS A 10 3.23 -6.94 -27.72
CA CYS A 10 4.34 -7.80 -28.20
C CYS A 10 3.90 -8.99 -29.05
N CYS A 11 2.70 -9.54 -28.83
CA CYS A 11 2.22 -10.74 -29.49
C CYS A 11 1.21 -10.49 -30.61
N TRP A 12 0.97 -9.24 -31.02
CA TRP A 12 -0.02 -8.95 -32.06
C TRP A 12 0.67 -8.59 -33.37
N GLY A 13 0.41 -9.38 -34.41
CA GLY A 13 0.95 -9.10 -35.74
C GLY A 13 0.32 -7.84 -36.33
N SER A 14 1.12 -6.95 -36.93
CA SER A 14 0.62 -5.67 -37.47
C SER A 14 -0.22 -5.79 -38.75
N ARG A 15 -0.15 -6.93 -39.44
CA ARG A 15 -0.75 -7.13 -40.77
C ARG A 15 -2.27 -6.91 -40.80
N PRO A 16 -3.09 -7.47 -39.89
CA PRO A 16 -4.53 -7.23 -39.90
C PRO A 16 -4.90 -5.75 -39.70
N ALA A 17 -4.21 -5.04 -38.80
CA ALA A 17 -4.48 -3.63 -38.53
C ALA A 17 -4.12 -2.71 -39.70
N ARG A 18 -3.14 -3.10 -40.53
CA ARG A 18 -2.68 -2.31 -41.69
C ARG A 18 -3.41 -2.63 -42.99
N THR A 19 -3.87 -3.87 -43.17
CA THR A 19 -4.28 -4.37 -44.50
C THR A 19 -5.75 -4.77 -44.59
N TRP A 20 -6.43 -5.05 -43.47
CA TRP A 20 -7.85 -5.39 -43.52
C TRP A 20 -8.67 -4.14 -43.81
N LYS A 21 -9.82 -4.30 -44.47
CA LYS A 21 -10.69 -3.17 -44.81
C LYS A 21 -11.70 -2.95 -43.69
N ILE A 22 -11.95 -1.69 -43.35
CA ILE A 22 -13.08 -1.32 -42.51
C ILE A 22 -14.36 -1.57 -43.32
N THR A 23 -15.25 -2.40 -42.80
CA THR A 23 -16.50 -2.76 -43.48
C THR A 23 -17.74 -2.26 -42.76
N SER A 24 -17.61 -1.87 -41.49
CA SER A 24 -18.70 -1.23 -40.75
C SER A 24 -18.11 -0.37 -39.64
N ILE A 25 -18.66 0.83 -39.49
CA ILE A 25 -18.45 1.73 -38.38
C ILE A 25 -19.84 1.98 -37.80
N LYS A 26 -19.99 1.73 -36.51
CA LYS A 26 -21.23 1.97 -35.80
C LYS A 26 -20.94 2.79 -34.56
N ASP A 27 -21.56 3.96 -34.47
CA ASP A 27 -21.53 4.75 -33.24
C ASP A 27 -22.50 4.11 -32.24
N CYS A 28 -21.91 3.60 -31.16
CA CYS A 28 -22.61 3.12 -29.99
C CYS A 28 -22.68 4.30 -29.02
N CYS A 29 -23.52 5.28 -29.37
CA CYS A 29 -23.91 6.33 -28.46
C CYS A 29 -24.56 5.67 -27.23
N ASP A 30 -24.41 6.25 -26.04
CA ASP A 30 -25.08 5.84 -24.79
C ASP A 30 -24.33 4.82 -23.91
N VAL A 31 -23.02 4.98 -23.72
CA VAL A 31 -22.37 4.45 -22.51
C VAL A 31 -22.30 5.57 -21.48
N TYR A 32 -22.93 5.35 -20.33
CA TYR A 32 -22.91 6.30 -19.22
C TYR A 32 -22.09 5.73 -18.06
N VAL A 33 -21.27 6.58 -17.46
CA VAL A 33 -20.46 6.25 -16.30
C VAL A 33 -20.90 7.15 -15.15
N GLY A 34 -21.37 6.53 -14.08
CA GLY A 34 -21.68 7.22 -12.84
C GLY A 34 -20.60 6.97 -11.80
N THR A 35 -20.23 8.02 -11.09
CA THR A 35 -19.20 8.02 -10.05
C THR A 35 -19.72 8.76 -8.83
N LEU A 36 -19.68 8.11 -7.67
CA LEU A 36 -19.86 8.74 -6.37
C LEU A 36 -18.52 8.72 -5.64
N GLU A 37 -17.98 9.89 -5.38
CA GLU A 37 -16.80 10.09 -4.55
C GLU A 37 -17.24 10.55 -3.17
N THR A 38 -16.85 9.83 -2.12
CA THR A 38 -17.07 10.20 -0.72
C THR A 38 -15.73 10.57 -0.12
N PHE A 39 -15.52 11.86 0.11
CA PHE A 39 -14.30 12.40 0.70
C PHE A 39 -14.42 12.36 2.22
N ILE A 40 -13.49 11.66 2.87
CA ILE A 40 -13.53 11.39 4.30
C ILE A 40 -12.24 11.83 4.98
N GLU A 41 -12.35 12.11 6.28
CA GLU A 41 -11.23 12.35 7.18
C GLU A 41 -11.25 11.35 8.32
N GLN A 42 -10.11 10.71 8.55
CA GLN A 42 -9.87 9.81 9.66
C GLN A 42 -8.81 10.39 10.57
N ARG A 43 -9.05 10.29 11.87
CA ARG A 43 -8.05 10.64 12.88
C ARG A 43 -7.89 9.51 13.88
N ASP A 44 -6.65 9.14 14.15
CA ASP A 44 -6.31 8.16 15.18
C ASP A 44 -5.03 8.57 15.92
N THR A 45 -4.85 8.03 17.13
CA THR A 45 -3.66 8.26 17.94
C THR A 45 -2.78 7.02 17.88
N ILE A 46 -1.53 7.21 17.47
CA ILE A 46 -0.48 6.18 17.52
C ILE A 46 0.59 6.60 18.53
N PHE A 47 1.40 5.64 18.97
CA PHE A 47 2.50 5.90 19.89
C PHE A 47 3.83 5.70 19.19
N GLU A 48 4.71 6.68 19.32
CA GLU A 48 6.12 6.57 18.95
C GLU A 48 6.95 6.46 20.23
N ARG A 49 7.96 5.58 20.19
CA ARG A 49 8.79 5.21 21.35
C ARG A 49 10.25 5.31 20.99
N GLU A 50 11.04 5.95 21.84
CA GLU A 50 12.48 6.03 21.68
C GLU A 50 13.23 5.83 23.01
N PRO A 51 14.50 5.39 23.00
CA PRO A 51 15.32 5.31 24.20
C PRO A 51 15.41 6.65 24.94
N TYR A 52 15.08 6.64 26.23
CA TYR A 52 15.13 7.87 27.03
C TYR A 52 16.52 8.08 27.64
N HIS A 53 17.26 9.05 27.13
CA HIS A 53 18.62 9.38 27.58
C HIS A 53 18.67 10.40 28.74
N GLY A 54 17.51 10.75 29.30
CA GLY A 54 17.35 11.89 30.21
C GLY A 54 17.08 13.19 29.45
N GLY A 55 16.43 14.14 30.12
CA GLY A 55 16.05 15.42 29.53
C GLY A 55 14.79 15.99 30.16
N GLU A 56 14.30 17.08 29.60
CA GLU A 56 12.93 17.49 29.89
C GLU A 56 11.94 16.64 29.09
N VAL A 57 10.81 16.32 29.72
CA VAL A 57 9.69 15.62 29.10
C VAL A 57 8.56 16.62 28.95
N ASP A 58 7.95 16.72 27.77
CA ASP A 58 6.72 17.48 27.57
C ASP A 58 5.50 16.67 28.00
N GLY A 59 5.36 16.51 29.32
CA GLY A 59 4.32 15.70 29.93
C GLY A 59 3.06 16.47 30.31
N ARG A 60 2.11 15.74 30.88
CA ARG A 60 0.80 16.27 31.31
C ARG A 60 0.88 17.33 32.40
N ASP A 61 2.03 17.44 33.07
CA ASP A 61 2.35 18.48 34.03
C ASP A 61 2.54 19.85 33.38
N LYS A 62 2.90 19.90 32.09
CA LYS A 62 3.10 21.15 31.34
C LYS A 62 1.82 21.68 30.67
N GLY A 63 0.77 20.87 30.59
CA GLY A 63 -0.52 21.27 30.03
C GLY A 63 -1.47 20.11 29.76
N PRO A 64 -2.72 20.40 29.33
CA PRO A 64 -3.68 19.37 28.97
C PRO A 64 -3.28 18.65 27.67
N VAL A 65 -3.49 17.34 27.64
CA VAL A 65 -3.36 16.54 26.42
C VAL A 65 -4.64 16.67 25.62
N LEU A 66 -4.53 17.20 24.41
CA LEU A 66 -5.66 17.37 23.51
C LEU A 66 -6.10 16.04 22.89
N GLY A 67 -7.40 15.89 22.70
CA GLY A 67 -7.96 14.84 21.87
C GLY A 67 -7.60 15.04 20.39
N VAL A 68 -7.54 13.94 19.62
CA VAL A 68 -7.11 13.99 18.21
C VAL A 68 -7.99 14.90 17.32
N TRP A 69 -9.26 15.03 17.66
CA TRP A 69 -10.22 15.91 16.97
C TRP A 69 -10.20 17.36 17.47
N GLU A 70 -9.57 17.63 18.61
CA GLU A 70 -9.41 18.99 19.17
C GLU A 70 -8.20 19.71 18.56
N LEU A 71 -7.30 18.98 17.90
CA LEU A 71 -6.15 19.55 17.21
C LEU A 71 -6.59 20.41 16.02
N ASP A 72 -6.12 21.66 15.99
CA ASP A 72 -6.33 22.55 14.86
C ASP A 72 -5.36 22.19 13.73
N LEU A 73 -5.89 21.50 12.72
CA LEU A 73 -5.14 21.04 11.55
C LEU A 73 -5.66 21.67 10.26
N ARG A 74 -6.30 22.84 10.35
CA ARG A 74 -6.87 23.54 9.19
C ARG A 74 -5.84 23.86 8.11
N SER A 75 -4.60 24.15 8.49
CA SER A 75 -3.49 24.39 7.54
C SER A 75 -3.13 23.15 6.71
N GLU A 76 -3.45 21.96 7.21
CA GLU A 76 -3.14 20.69 6.57
C GLU A 76 -4.27 20.15 5.70
N PHE A 77 -5.44 20.79 5.75
CA PHE A 77 -6.59 20.34 4.99
C PHE A 77 -6.28 20.34 3.48
N PRO A 78 -6.33 19.19 2.79
CA PRO A 78 -6.02 19.13 1.37
C PRO A 78 -7.18 19.68 0.52
N PRO A 79 -6.95 19.93 -0.78
CA PRO A 79 -8.06 20.09 -1.72
C PRO A 79 -9.05 18.93 -1.62
N LEU A 80 -10.34 19.22 -1.78
CA LEU A 80 -11.37 18.17 -1.74
C LEU A 80 -11.14 17.12 -2.83
N PHE A 81 -11.49 15.87 -2.51
CA PHE A 81 -11.41 14.72 -3.41
C PHE A 81 -9.99 14.36 -3.88
N VAL A 82 -8.96 14.64 -3.08
CA VAL A 82 -7.63 14.03 -3.29
C VAL A 82 -7.71 12.52 -3.09
N PRO A 83 -6.94 11.69 -3.82
CA PRO A 83 -6.96 10.25 -3.65
C PRO A 83 -6.64 9.85 -2.20
N GLU A 84 -5.54 10.38 -1.67
CA GLU A 84 -5.08 10.15 -0.29
C GLU A 84 -4.13 11.29 0.14
N LYS A 85 -4.17 11.67 1.42
CA LYS A 85 -3.15 12.45 2.13
C LYS A 85 -3.05 11.96 3.57
N GLU A 86 -1.84 11.62 4.03
CA GLU A 86 -1.56 11.33 5.44
C GLU A 86 -0.62 12.39 6.02
N VAL A 87 -0.88 12.81 7.25
CA VAL A 87 -0.01 13.67 8.05
C VAL A 87 0.09 13.17 9.48
N ARG A 88 1.19 13.49 10.14
CA ARG A 88 1.47 13.09 11.52
C ARG A 88 1.88 14.30 12.35
N PHE A 89 1.27 14.45 13.51
CA PHE A 89 1.51 15.55 14.44
C PHE A 89 1.76 15.05 15.85
N LYS A 90 2.80 15.55 16.49
CA LYS A 90 2.98 15.34 17.93
C LYS A 90 1.83 15.98 18.69
N ILE A 91 1.17 15.22 19.55
CA ILE A 91 0.15 15.76 20.45
C ILE A 91 0.89 16.48 21.58
N PRO A 92 0.68 17.80 21.78
CA PRO A 92 1.36 18.54 22.84
C PRO A 92 1.11 17.94 24.23
N HIS A 93 2.11 18.03 25.11
CA HIS A 93 2.02 17.60 26.51
C HIS A 93 1.72 16.10 26.73
N SER A 94 1.87 15.29 25.68
CA SER A 94 1.54 13.86 25.71
C SER A 94 2.77 12.95 25.85
N GLU A 95 3.96 13.53 26.05
CA GLU A 95 5.15 12.73 26.31
C GLU A 95 5.09 12.12 27.71
N PHE A 96 5.53 10.88 27.83
CA PHE A 96 5.73 10.25 29.13
C PHE A 96 6.83 9.20 29.06
N THR A 97 7.55 9.04 30.16
CA THR A 97 8.56 7.99 30.28
C THR A 97 7.91 6.71 30.78
N GLU A 98 8.17 5.59 30.09
CA GLU A 98 7.80 4.26 30.54
C GLU A 98 9.03 3.37 30.75
N LYS A 99 8.88 2.35 31.59
CA LYS A 99 9.94 1.34 31.76
C LYS A 99 10.01 0.51 30.49
N CYS A 100 11.22 0.25 30.01
CA CYS A 100 11.43 -0.66 28.89
C CYS A 100 10.95 -2.07 29.28
N SER A 101 9.95 -2.59 28.57
CA SER A 101 9.39 -3.94 28.79
C SER A 101 10.45 -5.03 28.65
N ASP A 102 11.34 -4.87 27.68
CA ASP A 102 12.32 -5.88 27.29
C ASP A 102 13.50 -6.00 28.26
N CYS A 103 13.58 -5.14 29.28
CA CYS A 103 14.58 -5.28 30.34
C CYS A 103 14.02 -4.91 31.72
N GLU A 104 12.70 -4.73 31.84
CA GLU A 104 12.00 -4.32 33.06
C GLU A 104 12.65 -3.12 33.78
N GLY A 105 13.10 -2.11 33.04
CA GLY A 105 13.77 -0.96 33.66
C GLY A 105 15.28 -1.09 33.89
N ARG A 106 15.91 -2.24 33.63
CA ARG A 106 17.30 -2.51 34.04
C ARG A 106 18.37 -2.05 33.05
N GLY A 107 18.01 -1.83 31.79
CA GLY A 107 18.95 -1.50 30.69
C GLY A 107 19.82 -2.66 30.21
N LYS A 108 19.78 -3.83 30.87
CA LYS A 108 20.53 -5.03 30.49
C LYS A 108 19.61 -6.24 30.45
N VAL A 109 19.92 -7.18 29.56
CA VAL A 109 19.19 -8.44 29.38
C VAL A 109 20.15 -9.63 29.45
N PRO A 110 19.69 -10.82 29.88
CA PRO A 110 20.49 -12.05 29.80
C PRO A 110 21.08 -12.24 28.40
N CYS A 111 22.38 -12.56 28.34
CA CYS A 111 23.04 -12.87 27.08
C CYS A 111 22.35 -14.08 26.43
N PRO A 112 21.81 -13.98 25.21
CA PRO A 112 21.06 -15.08 24.60
C PRO A 112 21.94 -16.31 24.34
N THR A 113 23.25 -16.13 24.16
CA THR A 113 24.22 -17.21 23.96
C THR A 113 24.54 -17.96 25.24
N CYS A 114 24.78 -17.25 26.36
CA CYS A 114 25.14 -17.88 27.64
C CYS A 114 23.91 -18.28 28.48
N ASN A 115 22.81 -17.57 28.32
CA ASN A 115 21.62 -17.67 29.16
C ASN A 115 20.35 -17.82 28.29
N PRO A 116 20.29 -18.83 27.40
CA PRO A 116 19.16 -19.00 26.50
C PRO A 116 17.87 -19.26 27.28
N GLY A 117 16.81 -18.52 26.94
CA GLY A 117 15.48 -18.68 27.54
C GLY A 117 15.36 -18.30 29.03
N ARG A 118 16.44 -17.78 29.65
CA ARG A 118 16.40 -17.37 31.05
C ARG A 118 15.73 -16.01 31.20
N GLN A 119 14.87 -15.92 32.22
CA GLN A 119 14.19 -14.68 32.59
C GLN A 119 15.11 -13.72 33.33
N TYR A 120 14.69 -12.45 33.42
CA TYR A 120 15.41 -11.40 34.12
C TYR A 120 15.67 -11.77 35.59
N GLY A 121 16.86 -11.44 36.10
CA GLY A 121 17.28 -11.75 37.48
C GLY A 121 17.89 -13.14 37.69
N PHE A 122 17.74 -14.06 36.74
CA PHE A 122 18.30 -15.41 36.82
C PHE A 122 19.29 -15.66 35.68
N TYR A 123 20.48 -15.07 35.73
CA TYR A 123 21.54 -15.31 34.73
C TYR A 123 22.80 -15.89 35.36
N MET A 124 23.55 -16.63 34.57
CA MET A 124 24.87 -17.14 34.89
C MET A 124 25.92 -16.20 34.30
N ALA A 125 26.77 -15.68 35.16
CA ALA A 125 27.98 -14.97 34.79
C ALA A 125 29.15 -15.96 34.60
N ASN A 126 30.28 -15.45 34.10
CA ASN A 126 31.54 -16.17 33.89
C ASN A 126 31.44 -17.39 32.96
N GLN A 127 30.41 -17.45 32.11
CA GLN A 127 30.34 -18.49 31.10
C GLN A 127 31.37 -18.24 30.00
N MET A 128 32.22 -19.23 29.79
CA MET A 128 33.24 -19.26 28.76
C MET A 128 32.79 -20.18 27.63
N THR A 129 33.25 -19.91 26.42
CA THR A 129 33.00 -20.71 25.22
C THR A 129 34.24 -21.53 24.89
N GLN A 130 34.06 -22.75 24.38
CA GLN A 130 35.18 -23.58 23.95
C GLN A 130 35.94 -22.90 22.81
N CYS A 131 37.28 -22.85 22.90
CA CYS A 131 38.11 -22.27 21.87
C CYS A 131 38.03 -23.13 20.61
N SER A 132 37.41 -22.62 19.55
CA SER A 132 37.22 -23.33 18.28
C SER A 132 38.53 -23.69 17.59
N VAL A 133 39.58 -22.91 17.80
CA VAL A 133 40.90 -23.13 17.17
C VAL A 133 41.64 -24.36 17.71
N CYS A 134 41.51 -24.65 19.01
CA CYS A 134 42.15 -25.82 19.63
C CYS A 134 41.13 -26.86 20.10
N ASP A 135 39.85 -26.70 19.75
CA ASP A 135 38.73 -27.51 20.20
C ASP A 135 38.76 -27.80 21.72
N GLY A 136 39.03 -26.77 22.54
CA GLY A 136 39.08 -26.94 24.00
C GLY A 136 40.41 -27.44 24.58
N ARG A 137 41.38 -27.87 23.77
CA ARG A 137 42.63 -28.50 24.25
C ARG A 137 43.63 -27.52 24.88
N GLY A 138 43.62 -26.25 24.48
CA GLY A 138 44.64 -25.29 24.88
C GLY A 138 45.98 -25.42 24.13
N SER A 139 46.19 -26.49 23.37
CA SER A 139 47.33 -26.68 22.47
C SER A 139 46.89 -26.96 21.01
N LEU A 140 47.77 -26.66 20.06
CA LEU A 140 47.63 -27.01 18.64
C LEU A 140 48.62 -28.11 18.30
N ALA A 141 48.11 -29.26 17.85
CA ALA A 141 48.93 -30.37 17.39
C ALA A 141 49.57 -30.03 16.03
N GLN A 142 50.90 -29.99 15.97
CA GLN A 142 51.65 -29.96 14.71
C GLN A 142 52.14 -31.36 14.33
N GLN A 143 52.42 -31.57 13.04
CA GLN A 143 52.97 -32.83 12.52
C GLN A 143 54.37 -33.18 13.08
N ASP A 144 55.08 -32.20 13.66
CA ASP A 144 56.45 -32.36 14.18
C ASP A 144 56.52 -32.53 15.72
N GLU A 145 55.49 -33.13 16.34
CA GLU A 145 55.41 -33.56 17.76
C GLU A 145 55.56 -32.49 18.87
N SER A 146 55.81 -31.21 18.56
CA SER A 146 55.78 -30.15 19.57
C SER A 146 54.39 -29.52 19.68
N ASP A 147 53.67 -29.82 20.77
CA ASP A 147 52.39 -29.16 21.10
C ASP A 147 52.64 -27.67 21.36
N LYS A 148 52.18 -26.81 20.43
CA LYS A 148 52.29 -25.36 20.60
C LYS A 148 51.11 -24.85 21.40
N VAL A 149 51.36 -24.00 22.39
CA VAL A 149 50.31 -23.30 23.14
C VAL A 149 49.39 -22.59 22.14
N CYS A 150 48.09 -22.83 22.26
CA CYS A 150 47.10 -22.20 21.39
C CYS A 150 47.15 -20.69 21.62
N TRP A 151 47.54 -19.95 20.58
CA TRP A 151 47.71 -18.50 20.64
C TRP A 151 46.39 -17.76 20.87
N MET A 152 45.26 -18.35 20.48
CA MET A 152 43.95 -17.70 20.58
C MET A 152 43.42 -17.69 22.02
N CYS A 153 43.52 -18.82 22.74
CA CYS A 153 43.08 -18.93 24.14
C CYS A 153 44.23 -18.88 25.15
N ASN A 154 45.46 -18.67 24.68
CA ASN A 154 46.68 -18.63 25.48
C ASN A 154 46.82 -19.83 26.43
N GLY A 155 46.52 -21.04 25.93
CA GLY A 155 46.60 -22.28 26.72
C GLY A 155 45.36 -22.64 27.53
N GLN A 156 44.36 -21.76 27.64
CA GLN A 156 43.20 -21.99 28.52
C GLN A 156 42.16 -22.97 27.95
N GLY A 157 42.17 -23.21 26.64
CA GLY A 157 41.16 -24.03 25.95
C GLY A 157 39.78 -23.36 25.82
N VAL A 158 39.54 -22.24 26.51
CA VAL A 158 38.28 -21.51 26.50
C VAL A 158 38.49 -20.02 26.21
N LEU A 159 37.47 -19.38 25.67
CA LEU A 159 37.43 -17.95 25.34
C LEU A 159 36.23 -17.29 26.00
N PRO A 160 36.32 -16.01 26.38
CA PRO A 160 35.17 -15.30 26.89
C PRO A 160 34.06 -15.26 25.83
N CYS A 161 32.80 -15.27 26.27
CA CYS A 161 31.68 -15.15 25.34
C CYS A 161 31.82 -13.86 24.50
N THR A 162 31.76 -13.97 23.18
CA THR A 162 31.94 -12.84 22.26
C THR A 162 30.85 -11.78 22.41
N GLU A 163 29.63 -12.18 22.80
CA GLU A 163 28.49 -11.26 22.96
C GLU A 163 28.51 -10.50 24.29
N CYS A 164 28.88 -11.15 25.39
CA CYS A 164 28.79 -10.55 26.73
C CYS A 164 30.12 -10.40 27.46
N GLY A 165 31.25 -10.82 26.88
CA GLY A 165 32.56 -10.85 27.53
C GLY A 165 32.54 -11.66 28.82
N SER A 166 31.80 -12.77 28.83
CA SER A 166 31.53 -13.61 30.01
C SER A 166 30.77 -12.93 31.17
N ARG A 167 30.22 -11.72 30.99
CA ARG A 167 29.42 -11.05 32.04
C ARG A 167 28.03 -11.67 32.23
N GLY A 168 27.58 -12.47 31.26
CA GLY A 168 26.24 -13.09 31.27
C GLY A 168 25.09 -12.16 30.92
N LEU A 169 25.35 -10.86 30.75
CA LEU A 169 24.39 -9.82 30.38
C LEU A 169 24.88 -9.02 29.17
N VAL A 170 23.96 -8.59 28.33
CA VAL A 170 24.21 -7.67 27.23
C VAL A 170 23.32 -6.42 27.37
N THR A 171 23.73 -5.32 26.76
CA THR A 171 22.92 -4.09 26.73
C THR A 171 21.59 -4.36 26.03
N CYS A 172 20.50 -3.90 26.64
CA CYS A 172 19.18 -3.98 26.03
C CYS A 172 19.17 -3.13 24.74
N ARG A 173 18.87 -3.75 23.60
CA ARG A 173 18.83 -3.07 22.29
C ARG A 173 17.63 -2.13 22.16
N THR A 174 16.50 -2.47 22.79
CA THR A 174 15.25 -1.69 22.71
C THR A 174 15.38 -0.31 23.35
N CYS A 175 16.05 -0.22 24.51
CA CYS A 175 16.27 1.05 25.21
C CYS A 175 17.72 1.52 25.19
N ASN A 176 18.59 0.91 24.40
CA ASN A 176 20.03 1.21 24.33
C ASN A 176 20.73 1.33 25.70
N GLY A 177 20.30 0.54 26.68
CA GLY A 177 20.89 0.56 28.04
C GLY A 177 20.26 1.54 29.03
N CYS A 178 19.35 2.41 28.60
CA CYS A 178 18.71 3.41 29.46
C CYS A 178 17.69 2.84 30.45
N GLY A 179 17.15 1.64 30.16
CA GLY A 179 16.09 1.02 30.96
C GLY A 179 14.72 1.66 30.79
N SER A 180 14.62 2.82 30.15
CA SER A 180 13.38 3.56 29.94
C SER A 180 13.21 3.99 28.49
N LEU A 181 11.96 4.20 28.10
CA LEU A 181 11.55 4.69 26.79
C LEU A 181 10.75 5.98 26.98
N LEU A 182 11.00 6.96 26.13
CA LEU A 182 10.16 8.13 25.99
C LEU A 182 9.07 7.80 24.97
N THR A 183 7.82 8.00 25.36
CA THR A 183 6.65 7.68 24.54
C THR A 183 5.89 8.95 24.25
N GLN A 184 5.64 9.20 22.98
CA GLN A 184 4.94 10.37 22.47
C GLN A 184 3.66 9.91 21.76
N SER A 185 2.52 10.51 22.10
CA SER A 185 1.30 10.34 21.30
C SER A 185 1.40 11.17 20.02
N ILE A 186 1.15 10.52 18.88
CA ILE A 186 1.13 11.13 17.55
C ILE A 186 -0.30 11.04 17.02
N ALA A 187 -0.85 12.18 16.64
CA ALA A 187 -2.06 12.24 15.85
C ALA A 187 -1.73 11.88 14.41
N ARG A 188 -2.27 10.76 13.92
CA ARG A 188 -2.27 10.40 12.51
C ARG A 188 -3.59 10.83 11.90
N VAL A 189 -3.51 11.69 10.89
CA VAL A 189 -4.69 12.20 10.18
C VAL A 189 -4.59 11.80 8.72
N ARG A 190 -5.67 11.20 8.20
CA ARG A 190 -5.75 10.69 6.83
C ARG A 190 -6.99 11.25 6.16
N TRP A 191 -6.81 11.86 4.99
CA TRP A 191 -7.88 12.19 4.08
C TRP A 191 -7.85 11.24 2.90
N GLU A 192 -8.98 10.66 2.53
CA GLU A 192 -9.08 9.74 1.40
C GLU A 192 -10.40 9.92 0.66
N THR A 193 -10.41 9.58 -0.63
CA THR A 193 -11.63 9.58 -1.45
C THR A 193 -12.06 8.15 -1.75
N LEU A 194 -13.14 7.72 -1.11
CA LEU A 194 -13.80 6.46 -1.44
C LEU A 194 -14.57 6.64 -2.75
N THR A 195 -14.36 5.77 -3.73
CA THR A 195 -14.96 5.94 -5.07
C THR A 195 -15.81 4.73 -5.44
N ALA A 196 -17.12 4.94 -5.57
CA ALA A 196 -18.05 3.97 -6.16
C ALA A 196 -18.31 4.33 -7.62
N ARG A 197 -18.31 3.33 -8.51
CA ARG A 197 -18.58 3.54 -9.95
C ARG A 197 -19.56 2.51 -10.49
N LYS A 198 -20.36 2.95 -11.46
CA LYS A 198 -21.24 2.09 -12.25
C LYS A 198 -21.19 2.51 -13.70
N VAL A 199 -21.35 1.52 -14.58
CA VAL A 199 -21.47 1.72 -16.02
C VAL A 199 -22.86 1.28 -16.44
N SER A 200 -23.56 2.15 -17.15
CA SER A 200 -24.72 1.78 -17.95
C SER A 200 -24.26 1.62 -19.38
N ALA A 201 -24.16 0.37 -19.84
CA ALA A 201 -23.73 0.02 -21.20
C ALA A 201 -24.86 -0.69 -21.95
N THR A 202 -24.92 -0.49 -23.26
CA THR A 202 -25.84 -1.20 -24.15
C THR A 202 -25.34 -2.63 -24.44
N ALA A 203 -26.22 -3.52 -24.89
CA ALA A 203 -25.84 -4.89 -25.28
C ALA A 203 -24.68 -4.94 -26.29
N GLU A 204 -24.53 -3.90 -27.11
CA GLU A 204 -23.48 -3.78 -28.13
C GLU A 204 -22.10 -3.47 -27.55
N THR A 205 -22.08 -2.84 -26.38
CA THR A 205 -20.89 -2.40 -25.66
C THR A 205 -20.62 -3.24 -24.42
N ALA A 206 -21.53 -4.15 -24.03
CA ALA A 206 -21.37 -5.10 -22.93
C ALA A 206 -20.16 -6.05 -23.06
N THR A 207 -19.54 -6.15 -24.25
CA THR A 207 -18.29 -6.91 -24.42
C THR A 207 -17.03 -6.13 -24.03
N VAL A 208 -17.15 -4.82 -23.79
CA VAL A 208 -16.10 -3.94 -23.31
C VAL A 208 -16.17 -3.90 -21.77
N PRO A 209 -15.08 -4.21 -21.06
CA PRO A 209 -15.08 -4.18 -19.59
C PRO A 209 -15.29 -2.78 -19.01
N ASP A 210 -15.93 -2.71 -17.85
CA ASP A 210 -16.22 -1.46 -17.13
C ASP A 210 -14.95 -0.66 -16.82
N GLU A 211 -13.83 -1.35 -16.55
CA GLU A 211 -12.53 -0.72 -16.31
C GLU A 211 -11.99 0.00 -17.55
N VAL A 212 -12.51 -0.24 -18.75
CA VAL A 212 -12.18 0.59 -19.92
C VAL A 212 -12.95 1.90 -19.84
N PHE A 213 -14.23 1.86 -19.47
CA PHE A 213 -15.07 3.04 -19.36
C PHE A 213 -14.69 3.93 -18.17
N HIS A 214 -14.27 3.35 -17.05
CA HIS A 214 -13.84 4.11 -15.87
C HIS A 214 -12.62 5.02 -16.12
N ARG A 215 -11.75 4.67 -17.08
CA ARG A 215 -10.56 5.47 -17.46
C ARG A 215 -10.79 6.32 -18.70
N ALA A 216 -11.84 6.02 -19.46
CA ALA A 216 -12.12 6.73 -20.69
C ALA A 216 -12.53 8.18 -20.43
N GLN A 217 -12.08 9.08 -21.29
CA GLN A 217 -12.48 10.48 -21.23
C GLN A 217 -13.87 10.66 -21.86
N GLY A 218 -14.81 11.21 -21.10
CA GLY A 218 -16.18 11.49 -21.53
C GLY A 218 -16.56 12.97 -21.37
N VAL A 219 -17.85 13.28 -21.57
CA VAL A 219 -18.45 14.58 -21.21
C VAL A 219 -19.23 14.40 -19.91
N GLN A 220 -19.01 15.29 -18.93
CA GLN A 220 -19.82 15.32 -17.71
C GLN A 220 -21.21 15.89 -18.04
N LEU A 221 -22.24 15.12 -17.71
CA LEU A 221 -23.64 15.53 -17.79
C LEU A 221 -24.12 16.18 -16.49
N CYS A 222 -23.60 15.71 -15.36
CA CYS A 222 -23.79 16.35 -14.07
C CYS A 222 -22.55 16.22 -13.18
N ASN A 223 -22.39 17.18 -12.28
CA ASN A 223 -21.38 17.19 -11.23
C ASN A 223 -21.97 17.91 -10.02
N ILE A 224 -22.51 17.14 -9.08
CA ILE A 224 -23.21 17.64 -7.90
C ILE A 224 -22.32 17.38 -6.70
N GLN A 225 -22.06 18.41 -5.91
CA GLN A 225 -21.33 18.30 -4.66
C GLN A 225 -22.26 18.64 -3.49
N ALA A 226 -22.29 17.78 -2.46
CA ALA A 226 -23.09 17.97 -1.26
C ALA A 226 -22.39 17.31 -0.06
N TYR A 227 -22.91 17.50 1.16
CA TYR A 227 -22.47 16.69 2.32
C TYR A 227 -22.81 15.21 2.10
N GLN A 228 -24.01 14.95 1.62
CA GLN A 228 -24.47 13.63 1.17
C GLN A 228 -25.26 13.80 -0.13
N CYS A 229 -24.82 13.13 -1.18
CA CYS A 229 -25.44 13.23 -2.49
C CYS A 229 -26.69 12.35 -2.58
N THR A 230 -27.73 12.87 -3.22
CA THR A 230 -28.91 12.13 -3.65
C THR A 230 -28.83 11.85 -5.16
N PRO A 231 -29.65 10.91 -5.68
CA PRO A 231 -29.72 10.68 -7.12
C PRO A 231 -30.11 11.97 -7.86
N ALA A 232 -29.32 12.32 -8.88
CA ALA A 232 -29.65 13.34 -9.86
C ALA A 232 -30.87 12.93 -10.70
N PHE A 233 -31.68 13.92 -11.09
CA PHE A 233 -32.86 13.74 -11.93
C PHE A 233 -32.62 14.27 -13.34
N PHE A 234 -32.96 13.46 -14.34
CA PHE A 234 -32.87 13.74 -15.76
C PHE A 234 -34.26 13.57 -16.38
N ALA A 235 -34.92 14.67 -16.73
CA ALA A 235 -36.32 14.69 -17.14
C ALA A 235 -36.63 13.72 -18.31
N ASP A 236 -35.73 13.66 -19.28
CA ASP A 236 -35.94 12.93 -20.54
C ASP A 236 -35.13 11.63 -20.64
N SER A 237 -34.59 11.13 -19.52
CA SER A 237 -33.74 9.92 -19.55
C SER A 237 -33.91 9.03 -18.33
N TYR A 238 -34.77 8.01 -18.49
CA TYR A 238 -34.91 6.92 -17.53
C TYR A 238 -33.58 6.18 -17.24
N PRO A 239 -32.74 5.82 -18.25
CA PRO A 239 -31.47 5.15 -17.99
C PRO A 239 -30.52 5.97 -17.11
N LEU A 240 -30.48 7.30 -17.28
CA LEU A 240 -29.66 8.17 -16.45
C LEU A 240 -30.18 8.25 -15.02
N ASN A 241 -31.49 8.33 -14.81
CA ASN A 241 -32.10 8.30 -13.48
C ASN A 241 -31.85 6.99 -12.74
N GLN A 242 -31.94 5.87 -13.46
CA GLN A 242 -31.64 4.56 -12.92
C GLN A 242 -30.16 4.44 -12.54
N LEU A 243 -29.24 4.79 -13.45
CA LEU A 243 -27.80 4.78 -13.17
C LEU A 243 -27.46 5.67 -11.97
N SER A 244 -27.99 6.89 -11.95
CA SER A 244 -27.84 7.84 -10.86
C SER A 244 -28.27 7.25 -9.50
N SER A 245 -29.40 6.54 -9.48
CA SER A 245 -29.87 5.85 -8.28
C SER A 245 -28.97 4.68 -7.87
N GLU A 246 -28.53 3.87 -8.83
CA GLU A 246 -27.66 2.72 -8.60
C GLU A 246 -26.28 3.13 -8.07
N VAL A 247 -25.70 4.21 -8.60
CA VAL A 247 -24.42 4.77 -8.17
C VAL A 247 -24.50 5.23 -6.72
N VAL A 248 -25.55 6.00 -6.39
CA VAL A 248 -25.77 6.48 -5.03
C VAL A 248 -26.06 5.33 -4.05
N ALA A 249 -26.80 4.31 -4.49
CA ALA A 249 -27.03 3.10 -3.69
C ALA A 249 -25.75 2.27 -3.49
N SER A 250 -24.79 2.35 -4.41
CA SER A 250 -23.49 1.68 -4.32
C SER A 250 -22.45 2.41 -3.46
N ARG A 251 -22.86 3.42 -2.69
CA ARG A 251 -22.02 4.15 -1.74
C ARG A 251 -21.23 3.18 -0.86
N LEU A 252 -19.92 3.41 -0.80
CA LEU A 252 -19.02 2.58 -0.01
C LEU A 252 -19.20 2.84 1.49
N PRO A 253 -19.05 1.81 2.34
CA PRO A 253 -19.12 1.98 3.78
C PRO A 253 -17.96 2.86 4.27
N VAL A 254 -18.30 3.80 5.16
CA VAL A 254 -17.32 4.72 5.76
C VAL A 254 -16.78 4.07 7.04
N PRO A 255 -15.45 4.02 7.25
CA PRO A 255 -14.87 3.46 8.47
C PRO A 255 -15.38 4.18 9.73
N PRO A 256 -15.60 3.49 10.87
CA PRO A 256 -16.17 4.10 12.07
C PRO A 256 -15.34 5.24 12.68
N SER A 257 -14.02 5.24 12.43
CA SER A 257 -13.09 6.29 12.85
C SER A 257 -13.01 7.47 11.88
N ALA A 258 -13.83 7.45 10.81
CA ALA A 258 -13.87 8.47 9.77
C ALA A 258 -15.10 9.36 9.89
N ILE A 259 -14.96 10.61 9.45
CA ILE A 259 -16.05 11.55 9.26
C ILE A 259 -16.15 11.85 7.76
N VAL A 260 -17.38 11.88 7.24
CA VAL A 260 -17.64 12.33 5.87
C VAL A 260 -17.55 13.85 5.81
N ILE A 261 -16.71 14.35 4.91
CA ILE A 261 -16.60 15.80 4.68
C ILE A 261 -17.55 16.22 3.56
N SER A 262 -17.50 15.54 2.43
CA SER A 262 -18.29 15.88 1.25
C SER A 262 -18.39 14.70 0.31
N GLU A 263 -19.50 14.62 -0.41
CA GLU A 263 -19.67 13.75 -1.55
C GLU A 263 -19.72 14.54 -2.86
N ARG A 264 -19.26 13.90 -3.94
CA ARG A 264 -19.37 14.40 -5.31
C ARG A 264 -19.93 13.31 -6.21
N HIS A 265 -21.08 13.59 -6.80
CA HIS A 265 -21.80 12.71 -7.71
C HIS A 265 -21.66 13.21 -9.14
N ILE A 266 -21.03 12.40 -9.98
CA ILE A 266 -20.70 12.71 -11.36
C ILE A 266 -21.37 11.67 -12.26
N ILE A 267 -22.13 12.13 -13.25
CA ILE A 267 -22.59 11.28 -14.35
C ILE A 267 -21.95 11.80 -15.63
N SER A 268 -21.30 10.92 -16.38
CA SER A 268 -20.63 11.24 -17.65
C SER A 268 -21.12 10.35 -18.76
N VAL A 269 -21.12 10.86 -19.98
CA VAL A 269 -21.29 10.06 -21.20
C VAL A 269 -19.94 9.80 -21.85
N VAL A 270 -19.67 8.54 -22.19
CA VAL A 270 -18.46 8.10 -22.87
C VAL A 270 -18.83 7.68 -24.30
N PRO A 271 -18.38 8.41 -25.33
CA PRO A 271 -18.65 8.00 -26.71
C PRO A 271 -17.94 6.69 -27.04
N VAL A 272 -18.62 5.78 -27.73
CA VAL A 272 -18.04 4.51 -28.17
C VAL A 272 -18.33 4.30 -29.65
N THR A 273 -17.30 4.01 -30.43
CA THR A 273 -17.44 3.63 -31.83
C THR A 273 -16.98 2.19 -32.02
N ARG A 274 -17.88 1.33 -32.47
CA ARG A 274 -17.60 -0.06 -32.83
C ARG A 274 -17.18 -0.13 -34.29
N VAL A 275 -15.97 -0.62 -34.53
CA VAL A 275 -15.39 -0.76 -35.87
C VAL A 275 -15.20 -2.23 -36.21
N THR A 276 -15.76 -2.64 -37.34
CA THR A 276 -15.58 -3.99 -37.90
C THR A 276 -14.63 -3.93 -39.07
N MET A 277 -13.57 -4.73 -39.00
CA MET A 277 -12.64 -4.93 -40.10
C MET A 277 -12.74 -6.35 -40.62
N SER A 278 -12.65 -6.51 -41.94
CA SER A 278 -12.68 -7.83 -42.56
C SER A 278 -11.65 -7.98 -43.68
N HIS A 279 -11.28 -9.24 -43.90
CA HIS A 279 -10.44 -9.66 -45.01
C HIS A 279 -10.76 -11.12 -45.35
N ARG A 280 -11.16 -11.37 -46.60
CA ARG A 280 -11.69 -12.67 -47.05
C ARG A 280 -12.86 -13.11 -46.15
N LYS A 281 -12.86 -14.35 -45.66
CA LYS A 281 -13.90 -14.94 -44.80
C LYS A 281 -13.69 -14.66 -43.29
N ARG A 282 -12.76 -13.75 -42.92
CA ARG A 282 -12.46 -13.43 -41.52
C ARG A 282 -12.80 -11.98 -41.22
N SER A 283 -13.30 -11.74 -40.01
CA SER A 283 -13.54 -10.41 -39.47
C SER A 283 -13.11 -10.34 -38.01
N PHE A 284 -12.84 -9.13 -37.53
CA PHE A 284 -12.74 -8.85 -36.09
C PHE A 284 -13.31 -7.46 -35.81
N ILE A 285 -13.61 -7.23 -34.54
CA ILE A 285 -14.19 -5.99 -34.04
C ILE A 285 -13.22 -5.38 -33.06
N PHE A 286 -13.11 -4.06 -33.09
CA PHE A 286 -12.54 -3.27 -32.02
C PHE A 286 -13.43 -2.08 -31.70
N TYR A 287 -13.22 -1.51 -30.53
CA TYR A 287 -13.94 -0.35 -30.03
C TYR A 287 -12.96 0.81 -29.87
N VAL A 288 -13.40 2.01 -30.25
CA VAL A 288 -12.76 3.27 -29.90
C VAL A 288 -13.62 3.88 -28.80
N VAL A 289 -13.02 4.14 -27.64
CA VAL A 289 -13.72 4.49 -26.40
C VAL A 289 -13.24 5.86 -25.91
N GLY A 290 -14.19 6.74 -25.64
CA GLY A 290 -13.94 8.09 -25.12
C GLY A 290 -13.28 9.04 -26.12
N TYR A 291 -13.19 10.31 -25.72
CA TYR A 291 -12.51 11.35 -26.50
C TYR A 291 -10.99 11.20 -26.55
N GLY A 292 -10.42 10.46 -25.58
CA GLY A 292 -9.03 10.01 -25.60
C GLY A 292 -8.73 8.99 -26.71
N ARG A 293 -9.78 8.45 -27.36
CA ARG A 293 -9.70 7.48 -28.47
C ARG A 293 -8.97 6.19 -28.07
N ASP A 294 -9.23 5.73 -26.85
CA ASP A 294 -8.69 4.48 -26.34
C ASP A 294 -9.21 3.31 -27.17
N VAL A 295 -8.32 2.42 -27.58
CA VAL A 295 -8.68 1.25 -28.40
C VAL A 295 -8.83 0.03 -27.51
N PHE A 296 -9.98 -0.62 -27.58
CA PHE A 296 -10.23 -1.92 -26.97
C PHE A 296 -10.44 -2.99 -28.03
N VAL A 297 -9.66 -4.07 -27.97
CA VAL A 297 -9.78 -5.23 -28.86
C VAL A 297 -9.83 -6.51 -28.05
N ARG A 298 -10.96 -7.21 -28.07
CA ARG A 298 -11.10 -8.48 -27.34
C ARG A 298 -10.45 -9.66 -28.07
N ASN A 299 -10.70 -9.80 -29.38
CA ASN A 299 -10.29 -10.98 -30.17
C ASN A 299 -9.53 -10.56 -31.43
N TYR A 300 -8.24 -10.27 -31.29
CA TYR A 300 -7.39 -9.86 -32.41
C TYR A 300 -7.00 -11.08 -33.28
N PRO A 301 -7.10 -11.01 -34.62
CA PRO A 301 -7.01 -12.18 -35.51
C PRO A 301 -5.59 -12.70 -35.77
N SER A 302 -4.55 -11.95 -35.38
CA SER A 302 -3.14 -12.35 -35.53
C SER A 302 -2.44 -12.23 -34.19
N ARG A 303 -2.50 -13.31 -33.40
CA ARG A 303 -1.80 -13.47 -32.13
C ARG A 303 -0.68 -14.49 -32.32
N PHE A 304 0.56 -14.08 -32.07
CA PHE A 304 1.72 -14.95 -32.13
C PHE A 304 2.71 -14.55 -31.02
N CYS A 305 2.93 -15.42 -30.04
CA CYS A 305 3.92 -15.22 -28.96
C CYS A 305 5.01 -16.30 -29.07
N TRP A 306 6.28 -15.91 -29.03
CA TRP A 306 7.43 -16.83 -28.96
C TRP A 306 7.77 -17.29 -27.52
N GLY A 307 6.80 -17.39 -26.61
CA GLY A 307 7.00 -17.90 -25.25
C GLY A 307 7.77 -17.01 -24.26
N LEU A 308 8.36 -15.89 -24.69
CA LEU A 308 9.18 -15.01 -23.84
C LEU A 308 8.45 -13.75 -23.31
N CYS A 309 7.17 -13.57 -23.62
CA CYS A 309 6.42 -12.36 -23.23
C CYS A 309 5.53 -12.65 -22.01
N ARG A 310 5.60 -11.80 -20.96
CA ARG A 310 4.77 -11.88 -19.73
C ARG A 310 3.26 -11.63 -19.94
N CYS A 311 2.76 -11.65 -21.19
CA CYS A 311 1.36 -11.40 -21.51
C CYS A 311 0.39 -12.54 -21.16
N PHE A 312 0.87 -13.61 -20.52
CA PHE A 312 0.04 -14.76 -20.13
C PHE A 312 -0.94 -14.46 -18.98
N GLU A 313 -0.71 -13.41 -18.17
CA GLU A 313 -1.59 -13.08 -17.04
C GLU A 313 -2.92 -12.39 -17.45
N TRP A 314 -3.04 -11.88 -18.69
CA TRP A 314 -4.26 -11.24 -19.20
C TRP A 314 -5.19 -12.19 -19.98
N LEU A 315 -4.88 -13.49 -20.03
CA LEU A 315 -5.65 -14.51 -20.76
C LEU A 315 -6.32 -15.55 -19.84
N GLY A 316 -6.30 -15.34 -18.52
CA GLY A 316 -6.90 -16.25 -17.54
C GLY A 316 -7.81 -15.53 -16.54
N ASN A 317 -8.99 -15.10 -17.03
CA ASN A 317 -10.31 -15.13 -16.37
C ASN A 317 -11.33 -14.41 -17.26
#